data_AF-A0A892ZFF3-F1
#
_entry.id   AF-A0A892ZFF3-F1
#
_cell.length_a   1.000
_cell.length_b   1.000
_cell.length_c   1.000
_cell.angle_alpha   90.00
_cell.angle_beta   90.00
_cell.angle_gamma   90.00
#
_symmetry.space_group_name_H-M   'P 1'
#
loop_
_entity.id
_entity.type
_entity.pdbx_description
1 polymer ?
#
loop_
_entity_poly.entity_id
_entity_poly.type
_entity_poly.pdbx_seq_one_letter_code
_entity_poly.pdbx_strand_id
1 'polypeptide(L)'
;MQAINKILFTAILALPLLASAQGLKLQKSADDADYYDGQITVRGQYTRNLNDEILGDAVCFNVDDADAALIPRRGGDARSAWFCFSNQDTAVNTFKLGNKPPRGYCGHQGRATVTVNQYVVYAGESEGTDVAKLVSARGISKAQPVRCYQGE
;
A
#
# COMPACT_ATOMS: atom_id res chain seq x y z
N MET A 1 -34.35 -57.43 23.67
CA MET A 1 -33.02 -57.11 23.12
C MET A 1 -33.12 -55.77 22.41
N GLN A 2 -32.46 -54.74 22.96
CA GLN A 2 -32.34 -53.41 22.37
C GLN A 2 -31.29 -53.43 21.25
N ALA A 3 -31.54 -52.74 20.13
CA ALA A 3 -30.55 -52.50 19.09
C ALA A 3 -30.58 -51.03 18.63
N ILE A 4 -29.77 -50.22 19.33
CA ILE A 4 -28.78 -49.27 18.81
C ILE A 4 -29.18 -48.40 17.60
N ASN A 5 -29.71 -47.24 17.95
CA ASN A 5 -29.42 -45.89 17.47
C ASN A 5 -28.26 -45.71 16.46
N LYS A 6 -28.53 -45.07 15.31
CA LYS A 6 -27.51 -44.39 14.48
C LYS A 6 -28.07 -43.08 13.91
N ILE A 7 -28.02 -42.02 14.71
CA ILE A 7 -28.15 -40.65 14.22
C ILE A 7 -26.80 -40.23 13.65
N LEU A 8 -26.74 -40.03 12.34
CA LEU A 8 -25.55 -39.55 11.63
C LEU A 8 -25.50 -38.02 11.77
N PHE A 9 -24.63 -37.51 12.64
CA PHE A 9 -24.31 -36.07 12.70
C PHE A 9 -23.24 -35.75 11.65
N THR A 10 -23.65 -35.21 10.52
CA THR A 10 -22.73 -34.57 9.56
C THR A 10 -22.48 -33.13 10.01
N ALA A 11 -21.41 -32.92 10.79
CA ALA A 11 -20.91 -31.60 11.11
C ALA A 11 -20.14 -31.03 9.89
N ILE A 12 -20.79 -30.14 9.13
CA ILE A 12 -20.10 -29.30 8.14
C ILE A 12 -19.38 -28.21 8.92
N LEU A 13 -18.09 -28.42 9.19
CA LEU A 13 -17.18 -27.38 9.69
C LEU A 13 -17.03 -26.31 8.60
N ALA A 14 -17.78 -25.21 8.71
CA ALA A 14 -17.50 -23.99 7.98
C ALA A 14 -16.17 -23.42 8.50
N LEU A 15 -15.06 -23.87 7.93
CA LEU A 15 -13.77 -23.24 8.11
C LEU A 15 -13.89 -21.82 7.54
N PRO A 16 -13.70 -20.75 8.35
CA PRO A 16 -13.58 -19.43 7.79
C PRO A 16 -12.35 -19.45 6.89
N LEU A 17 -12.55 -19.23 5.59
CA LEU A 17 -11.47 -18.91 4.66
C LEU A 17 -10.89 -17.57 5.14
N LEU A 18 -9.99 -17.64 6.11
CA LEU A 18 -9.02 -16.58 6.35
C LEU A 18 -8.17 -16.56 5.07
N ALA A 19 -8.59 -15.76 4.10
CA ALA A 19 -7.72 -15.32 3.02
C ALA A 19 -6.60 -14.52 3.67
N SER A 20 -5.62 -15.22 4.23
CA SER A 20 -4.36 -14.66 4.65
C SER A 20 -3.78 -14.01 3.40
N ALA A 21 -3.64 -12.68 3.41
CA ALA A 21 -2.89 -11.96 2.39
C ALA A 21 -1.55 -12.68 2.24
N GLN A 22 -1.37 -13.41 1.14
CA GLN A 22 -0.12 -14.08 0.84
C GLN A 22 0.86 -12.95 0.60
N GLY A 23 1.80 -12.77 1.54
CA GLY A 23 2.79 -11.69 1.47
C GLY A 23 3.52 -11.66 0.12
N LEU A 24 4.20 -10.55 -0.14
CA LEU A 24 4.87 -10.34 -1.43
C LEU A 24 5.90 -11.45 -1.71
N LYS A 25 5.85 -12.00 -2.91
CA LYS A 25 6.78 -13.03 -3.41
C LYS A 25 7.47 -12.50 -4.64
N LEU A 26 8.81 -12.57 -4.64
CA LEU A 26 9.61 -12.19 -5.80
C LEU A 26 9.21 -13.04 -7.02
N GLN A 27 8.75 -12.38 -8.08
CA GLN A 27 8.35 -12.98 -9.34
C GLN A 27 9.46 -12.88 -10.38
N LYS A 28 10.09 -11.71 -10.47
CA LYS A 28 11.16 -11.41 -11.41
C LYS A 28 12.14 -10.42 -10.79
N SER A 29 13.42 -10.62 -11.05
CA SER A 29 14.47 -9.64 -10.77
C SER A 29 15.08 -9.18 -12.09
N ALA A 30 15.35 -7.88 -12.20
CA ALA A 30 16.07 -7.23 -13.29
C ALA A 30 17.13 -6.29 -12.68
N ASP A 31 18.03 -5.75 -13.51
CA ASP A 31 19.12 -4.90 -13.03
C ASP A 31 18.58 -3.68 -12.26
N ASP A 32 17.52 -3.07 -12.79
CA ASP A 32 16.91 -1.83 -12.31
C ASP A 32 15.77 -2.02 -11.29
N ALA A 33 15.12 -3.18 -11.26
CA ALA A 33 13.98 -3.41 -10.38
C ALA A 33 13.69 -4.89 -10.07
N ASP A 34 13.05 -5.12 -8.92
CA ASP A 34 12.44 -6.39 -8.52
C ASP A 34 10.92 -6.30 -8.55
N TYR A 35 10.28 -7.31 -9.12
CA TYR A 35 8.84 -7.39 -9.34
C TYR A 35 8.25 -8.46 -8.44
N TYR A 36 7.20 -8.13 -7.70
CA TYR A 36 6.59 -9.01 -6.70
C TYR A 36 5.10 -9.22 -6.98
N ASP A 37 4.71 -10.49 -6.87
CA ASP A 37 3.31 -10.92 -6.81
C ASP A 37 2.84 -11.07 -5.36
N GLY A 38 1.54 -11.24 -5.17
CA GLY A 38 0.92 -11.35 -3.85
C GLY A 38 0.31 -10.04 -3.37
N GLN A 39 -0.09 -10.02 -2.10
CA GLN A 39 -0.78 -8.90 -1.47
C GLN A 39 -0.26 -8.68 -0.06
N ILE A 40 -0.07 -7.42 0.31
CA ILE A 40 0.20 -7.00 1.68
C ILE A 40 -0.82 -5.97 2.12
N THR A 41 -1.06 -5.90 3.42
CA THR A 41 -1.89 -4.86 4.04
C THR A 41 -1.04 -4.10 5.05
N VAL A 42 -0.91 -2.79 4.85
CA VAL A 42 -0.02 -1.92 5.63
C VAL A 42 -0.75 -0.67 6.08
N ARG A 43 -0.38 -0.15 7.24
CA ARG A 43 -0.81 1.14 7.77
C ARG A 43 0.23 2.20 7.41
N GLY A 44 -0.22 3.44 7.33
CA GLY A 44 0.68 4.53 6.98
C GLY A 44 -0.03 5.82 6.65
N GLN A 45 0.74 6.72 6.06
CA GLN A 45 0.30 8.03 5.59
C GLN A 45 0.25 8.06 4.06
N TYR A 46 -0.90 8.39 3.49
CA TYR A 46 -0.97 8.77 2.08
C TYR A 46 -0.66 10.25 1.92
N THR A 47 0.02 10.61 0.84
CA THR A 47 0.36 11.99 0.48
C THR A 47 0.13 12.21 -1.01
N ARG A 48 -0.16 13.46 -1.39
CA ARG A 48 -0.13 13.94 -2.78
C ARG A 48 0.36 15.37 -2.78
N ASN A 49 1.54 15.60 -3.31
CA ASN A 49 2.11 16.94 -3.51
C ASN A 49 1.84 17.36 -4.95
N LEU A 50 1.07 18.43 -5.15
CA LEU A 50 0.67 18.91 -6.48
C LEU A 50 1.76 19.78 -7.15
N ASN A 51 2.82 20.12 -6.41
CA ASN A 51 3.92 20.94 -6.87
C ASN A 51 5.28 20.21 -6.76
N ASP A 52 5.28 18.88 -6.76
CA ASP A 52 6.53 18.10 -6.76
C ASP A 52 7.15 18.05 -8.15
N GLU A 53 8.38 18.52 -8.32
CA GLU A 53 9.05 18.54 -9.63
C GLU A 53 9.55 17.16 -10.06
N ILE A 54 9.78 16.25 -9.10
CA ILE A 54 10.35 14.93 -9.35
C ILE A 54 9.25 13.89 -9.51
N LEU A 55 8.29 13.86 -8.58
CA LEU A 55 7.22 12.87 -8.56
C LEU A 55 5.94 13.34 -9.26
N GLY A 56 5.90 14.61 -9.70
CA GLY A 56 4.67 15.22 -10.20
C GLY A 56 3.59 15.21 -9.14
N ASP A 57 2.33 15.01 -9.55
CA ASP A 57 1.20 14.95 -8.63
C ASP A 57 0.88 13.55 -8.11
N ALA A 58 1.89 12.68 -8.04
CA ALA A 58 1.74 11.30 -7.60
C ALA A 58 1.18 11.21 -6.16
N VAL A 59 0.25 10.28 -5.98
CA VAL A 59 -0.19 9.81 -4.68
C VAL A 59 0.77 8.73 -4.21
N CYS A 60 1.39 8.97 -3.06
CA CYS A 60 2.35 8.07 -2.45
C CYS A 60 1.95 7.70 -1.03
N PHE A 61 2.59 6.68 -0.47
CA PHE A 61 2.25 6.07 0.80
C PHE A 61 3.50 5.74 1.60
N ASN A 62 3.63 6.36 2.76
CA ASN A 62 4.69 6.09 3.73
C ASN A 62 4.18 5.08 4.74
N VAL A 63 4.77 3.90 4.77
CA VAL A 63 4.37 2.79 5.64
C VAL A 63 4.85 3.05 7.07
N ASP A 64 4.00 2.74 8.05
CA ASP A 64 4.35 2.82 9.47
C ASP A 64 5.44 1.79 9.80
N ASP A 65 6.37 2.11 10.71
CA ASP A 65 7.48 1.24 11.12
C ASP A 65 7.04 -0.17 11.52
N ALA A 66 5.88 -0.28 12.17
CA ALA A 66 5.31 -1.56 12.62
C ALA A 66 5.00 -2.53 11.45
N ASP A 67 4.76 -2.00 10.25
CA ASP A 67 4.42 -2.76 9.05
C ASP A 67 5.55 -2.69 7.99
N ALA A 68 6.64 -1.95 8.25
CA ALA A 68 7.73 -1.71 7.29
C ALA A 68 8.43 -3.00 6.82
N ALA A 69 8.52 -4.01 7.68
CA ALA A 69 9.10 -5.31 7.35
C ALA A 69 8.31 -6.10 6.29
N LEU A 70 7.08 -5.68 5.95
CA LEU A 70 6.30 -6.25 4.85
C LEU A 70 6.72 -5.71 3.48
N ILE A 71 7.49 -4.62 3.44
CA ILE A 71 8.02 -4.05 2.21
C ILE A 71 9.35 -4.73 1.87
N PRO A 72 9.46 -5.40 0.71
CA PRO A 72 10.71 -6.03 0.31
C PRO A 72 11.79 -4.98 0.01
N ARG A 73 13.02 -5.30 0.38
CA ARG A 73 14.21 -4.46 0.18
C ARG A 73 15.38 -5.36 -0.26
N ARG A 74 16.21 -4.87 -1.18
CA ARG A 74 17.49 -5.52 -1.51
C ARG A 74 18.45 -5.39 -0.33
N GLY A 75 19.40 -6.32 -0.22
CA GLY A 75 20.43 -6.23 0.81
C GLY A 75 21.21 -4.91 0.70
N GLY A 76 21.29 -4.14 1.79
CA GLY A 76 21.97 -2.85 1.83
C GLY A 76 21.12 -1.65 1.40
N ASP A 77 19.87 -1.86 0.95
CA ASP A 77 18.93 -0.78 0.69
C ASP A 77 18.37 -0.23 2.01
N ALA A 78 18.84 0.96 2.39
CA ALA A 78 18.46 1.64 3.63
C ALA A 78 17.31 2.64 3.46
N ARG A 79 16.68 2.72 2.27
CA ARG A 79 15.58 3.65 2.02
C ARG A 79 14.37 3.28 2.86
N SER A 80 13.67 4.31 3.35
CA SER A 80 12.42 4.16 4.09
C SER A 80 11.38 3.33 3.31
N ALA A 81 10.48 2.68 4.03
CA ALA A 81 9.40 1.89 3.45
C ALA A 81 8.29 2.82 2.91
N TRP A 82 8.42 3.28 1.68
CA TRP A 82 7.40 4.06 0.99
C TRP A 82 7.32 3.70 -0.50
N PHE A 83 6.19 3.99 -1.11
CA PHE A 83 5.92 3.74 -2.53
C PHE A 83 4.86 4.69 -3.08
N CYS A 84 4.80 4.85 -4.40
CA CYS A 84 3.73 5.55 -5.08
C CYS A 84 2.71 4.58 -5.71
N PHE A 85 1.45 5.00 -5.82
CA PHE A 85 0.43 4.13 -6.40
C PHE A 85 0.57 4.03 -7.92
N SER A 86 0.60 2.84 -8.50
CA SER A 86 0.65 2.71 -9.97
C SER A 86 -0.69 3.05 -10.64
N ASN A 87 -1.80 2.97 -9.90
CA ASN A 87 -3.15 3.34 -10.32
C ASN A 87 -3.61 4.67 -9.68
N GLN A 88 -2.94 5.76 -10.07
CA GLN A 88 -3.10 7.11 -9.52
C GLN A 88 -4.57 7.58 -9.41
N ASP A 89 -5.37 7.45 -10.47
CA ASP A 89 -6.79 7.84 -10.45
C ASP A 89 -7.60 7.08 -9.38
N THR A 90 -7.28 5.80 -9.17
CA THR A 90 -7.94 5.00 -8.12
C THR A 90 -7.56 5.53 -6.75
N ALA A 91 -6.28 5.86 -6.53
CA ALA A 91 -5.80 6.40 -5.26
C ALA A 91 -6.39 7.79 -4.97
N VAL A 92 -6.38 8.71 -5.95
CA VAL A 92 -6.99 10.05 -5.83
C VAL A 92 -8.45 9.96 -5.41
N ASN A 93 -9.23 9.10 -6.07
CA ASN A 93 -10.64 8.92 -5.75
C ASN A 93 -10.86 8.26 -4.38
N THR A 94 -10.05 7.24 -4.04
CA THR A 94 -10.16 6.51 -2.77
C THR A 94 -9.91 7.42 -1.57
N PHE A 95 -8.87 8.27 -1.64
CA PHE A 95 -8.49 9.17 -0.55
C PHE A 95 -9.17 10.54 -0.62
N LYS A 96 -10.06 10.75 -1.61
CA LYS A 96 -10.80 12.00 -1.83
C LYS A 96 -9.87 13.21 -1.95
N LEU A 97 -8.78 13.07 -2.71
CA LEU A 97 -7.75 14.08 -2.87
C LEU A 97 -8.19 15.11 -3.91
N GLY A 98 -8.23 16.38 -3.51
CA GLY A 98 -8.51 17.48 -4.44
C GLY A 98 -7.33 17.78 -5.37
N ASN A 99 -7.63 18.49 -6.46
CA ASN A 99 -6.61 19.01 -7.40
C ASN A 99 -6.21 20.46 -7.10
N LYS A 100 -6.78 21.07 -6.05
CA LYS A 100 -6.57 22.48 -5.71
C LYS A 100 -6.45 22.62 -4.19
N PRO A 101 -5.23 22.75 -3.66
CA PRO A 101 -5.03 22.98 -2.25
C PRO A 101 -5.33 24.46 -1.93
N PRO A 102 -5.61 24.81 -0.66
CA PRO A 102 -5.72 26.20 -0.25
C PRO A 102 -4.43 26.99 -0.55
N ARG A 103 -4.51 28.32 -0.66
CA ARG A 103 -3.32 29.17 -0.86
C ARG A 103 -2.28 28.92 0.24
N GLY A 104 -1.02 28.72 -0.17
CA GLY A 104 0.11 28.43 0.74
C GLY A 104 0.28 26.94 1.08
N TYR A 105 -0.58 26.09 0.52
CA TYR A 105 -0.50 24.63 0.62
C TYR A 105 -0.20 24.05 -0.75
N CYS A 106 0.56 22.98 -0.78
CA CYS A 106 1.03 22.33 -2.01
C CYS A 106 0.44 20.94 -2.19
N GLY A 107 -0.29 20.41 -1.22
CA GLY A 107 -0.78 19.05 -1.32
C GLY A 107 -1.74 18.67 -0.22
N HIS A 108 -1.95 17.37 -0.10
CA HIS A 108 -2.84 16.75 0.86
C HIS A 108 -2.18 15.52 1.48
N GLN A 109 -2.46 15.26 2.76
CA GLN A 109 -2.06 14.03 3.43
C GLN A 109 -3.13 13.52 4.37
N GLY A 110 -3.09 12.23 4.67
CA GLY A 110 -3.91 11.60 5.70
C GLY A 110 -3.40 10.20 5.97
N ARG A 111 -4.12 9.44 6.80
CA ARG A 111 -3.73 8.10 7.21
C ARG A 111 -4.74 7.08 6.70
N ALA A 112 -4.27 5.88 6.38
CA ALA A 112 -5.13 4.76 6.02
C ALA A 112 -4.46 3.43 6.34
N THR A 113 -5.25 2.37 6.31
CA THR A 113 -4.75 1.01 6.07
C THR A 113 -5.03 0.65 4.62
N VAL A 114 -4.01 0.29 3.86
CA VAL A 114 -4.13 -0.04 2.44
C VAL A 114 -3.76 -1.49 2.19
N THR A 115 -4.48 -2.14 1.30
CA THR A 115 -4.05 -3.41 0.69
C THR A 115 -3.53 -3.11 -0.70
N VAL A 116 -2.34 -3.59 -1.02
CA VAL A 116 -1.67 -3.38 -2.30
C VAL A 116 -1.18 -4.68 -2.92
N ASN A 117 -1.06 -4.69 -4.24
CA ASN A 117 -0.45 -5.77 -5.02
C ASN A 117 0.41 -5.21 -6.17
N GLN A 118 0.96 -6.10 -7.00
CA GLN A 118 1.78 -5.75 -8.17
C GLN A 118 2.90 -4.77 -7.77
N TYR A 119 3.69 -5.18 -6.78
CA TYR A 119 4.68 -4.33 -6.15
C TYR A 119 5.98 -4.37 -6.95
N VAL A 120 6.60 -3.21 -7.16
CA VAL A 120 7.89 -3.06 -7.82
C VAL A 120 8.83 -2.29 -6.90
N VAL A 121 9.99 -2.89 -6.59
CA VAL A 121 11.07 -2.24 -5.84
C VAL A 121 12.15 -1.85 -6.83
N TYR A 122 12.41 -0.55 -6.97
CA TYR A 122 13.51 -0.07 -7.81
C TYR A 122 14.85 -0.23 -7.10
N ALA A 123 15.94 -0.47 -7.83
CA ALA A 123 17.26 -0.79 -7.28
C ALA A 123 17.86 0.35 -6.45
N GLY A 124 17.52 1.60 -6.76
CA GLY A 124 17.99 2.81 -6.11
C GLY A 124 17.14 4.01 -6.55
N GLU A 125 17.45 5.19 -6.00
CA GLU A 125 16.70 6.42 -6.27
C GLU A 125 16.85 6.91 -7.72
N SER A 126 17.98 6.63 -8.36
CA SER A 126 18.23 6.98 -9.76
C SER A 126 17.42 6.13 -10.75
N GLU A 127 17.05 4.93 -10.35
CA GLU A 127 16.32 3.98 -11.20
C GLU A 127 14.81 4.18 -11.13
N GLY A 128 14.31 4.72 -10.01
CA GLY A 128 12.91 5.08 -9.86
C GLY A 128 12.44 5.11 -8.41
N THR A 129 11.13 5.31 -8.27
CA THR A 129 10.42 5.22 -7.00
C THR A 129 9.62 3.94 -6.97
N ASP A 130 9.67 3.22 -5.84
CA ASP A 130 8.87 2.01 -5.65
C ASP A 130 7.39 2.27 -5.94
N VAL A 131 6.74 1.28 -6.57
CA VAL A 131 5.32 1.39 -6.91
C VAL A 131 4.52 0.18 -6.49
N ALA A 132 3.26 0.41 -6.15
CA ALA A 132 2.31 -0.65 -5.87
C ALA A 132 0.92 -0.28 -6.36
N LYS A 133 0.11 -1.26 -6.78
CA LYS A 133 -1.28 -1.03 -7.15
C LYS A 133 -2.17 -1.07 -5.92
N LEU A 134 -2.98 -0.03 -5.73
CA LEU A 134 -4.00 0.01 -4.68
C LEU A 134 -5.12 -0.99 -5.01
N VAL A 135 -5.36 -1.93 -4.09
CA VAL A 135 -6.46 -2.89 -4.15
C VAL A 135 -7.65 -2.42 -3.31
N SER A 136 -7.38 -1.99 -2.06
CA SER A 136 -8.42 -1.47 -1.17
C SER A 136 -7.83 -0.57 -0.10
N ALA A 137 -8.67 0.27 0.51
CA ALA A 137 -8.29 1.08 1.67
C ALA A 137 -9.42 1.09 2.71
N ARG A 138 -9.03 1.16 3.99
CA ARG A 138 -9.94 1.29 5.13
C ARG A 138 -9.32 2.18 6.21
N GLY A 139 -10.14 2.64 7.15
CA GLY A 139 -9.68 3.54 8.20
C GLY A 139 -9.10 4.84 7.66
N ILE A 140 -9.64 5.33 6.53
CA ILE A 140 -9.15 6.51 5.82
C ILE A 140 -9.50 7.75 6.65
N SER A 141 -8.48 8.46 7.14
CA SER A 141 -8.68 9.74 7.81
C SER A 141 -9.09 10.82 6.82
N LYS A 142 -9.68 11.92 7.30
CA LYS A 142 -9.92 13.09 6.43
C LYS A 142 -8.58 13.67 5.97
N ALA A 143 -8.40 13.83 4.66
CA ALA A 143 -7.22 14.46 4.10
C ALA A 143 -7.08 15.91 4.60
N GLN A 144 -5.90 16.27 5.08
CA GLN A 144 -5.51 17.60 5.53
C GLN A 144 -4.57 18.23 4.51
N PRO A 145 -4.67 19.55 4.26
CA PRO A 145 -3.76 20.22 3.35
C PRO A 145 -2.35 20.29 3.96
N VAL A 146 -1.32 20.13 3.12
CA VAL A 146 0.11 20.19 3.51
C VAL A 146 0.72 21.49 3.00
N ARG A 147 1.43 22.21 3.87
CA ARG A 147 2.09 23.47 3.49
C ARG A 147 3.12 23.19 2.41
N CYS A 148 3.28 24.15 1.51
CA CYS A 148 4.39 24.11 0.57
C CYS A 148 5.71 24.02 1.31
N TYR A 149 6.61 23.14 0.84
CA TYR A 149 7.98 23.13 1.33
C TYR A 149 8.59 24.50 1.04
N GLN A 150 9.02 25.19 2.09
CA GLN A 150 9.85 26.38 1.98
C GLN A 150 11.24 25.88 2.34
N GLY A 151 12.08 25.64 1.33
CA GLY A 151 13.46 25.26 1.59
C GLY A 151 14.12 26.30 2.51
N GLU A 152 14.97 25.81 3.42
CA GLU A 152 15.86 26.65 4.21
C GLU A 152 16.86 27.40 3.33
#